data_AF-A0A6A8LQZ2-F1
#
_entry.id   AF-A0A6A8LQZ2-F1
#
_cell.length_a   1.000
_cell.length_b   1.000
_cell.length_c   1.000
_cell.angle_alpha   90.00
_cell.angle_beta   90.00
_cell.angle_gamma   90.00
#
_symmetry.space_group_name_H-M   'P 1'
#
loop_
_entity.id
_entity.type
_entity.pdbx_description
1 polymer ?
#
loop_
_entity_poly.entity_id
_entity_poly.type
_entity_poly.pdbx_seq_one_letter_code
_entity_poly.pdbx_strand_id
1 'polypeptide(L)'
;MIEEEHFGYIGNKEISKYILKNKQQTRVGILNLAGIIQEFSIVVNSKRKNLVVNFDTPDEYVENNFQICKQIGRVAGRIKGASFELDNMQYTVEANEGSNALHGGSHGLSTQILDAKITGNTLILFT
;
A
#
# COMPACT_ATOMS: atom_id res chain seq x y z
N MET A 1 15.18 3.52 -13.61
CA MET A 1 16.06 3.10 -12.50
C MET A 1 15.19 2.94 -11.27
N ILE A 2 15.45 1.88 -10.49
CA ILE A 2 14.78 1.63 -9.21
C ILE A 2 15.86 1.65 -8.14
N GLU A 3 15.71 2.52 -7.16
CA GLU A 3 16.58 2.64 -5.98
C GLU A 3 15.82 2.11 -4.77
N GLU A 4 16.48 1.40 -3.87
CA GLU A 4 15.92 0.98 -2.58
C GLU A 4 16.55 1.81 -1.47
N GLU A 5 15.70 2.35 -0.60
CA GLU A 5 16.09 3.17 0.55
C GLU A 5 15.41 2.65 1.81
N HIS A 6 16.11 2.69 2.94
CA HIS A 6 15.51 2.42 4.25
C HIS A 6 14.48 3.50 4.58
N PHE A 7 13.27 3.11 4.97
CA PHE A 7 12.21 4.05 5.33
C PHE A 7 11.88 4.03 6.83
N GLY A 8 12.07 2.89 7.49
CA GLY A 8 11.91 2.77 8.94
C GLY A 8 11.62 1.35 9.38
N TYR A 9 10.98 1.21 10.54
CA TYR A 9 10.59 -0.08 11.10
C TYR A 9 9.11 -0.07 11.53
N ILE A 10 8.49 -1.24 11.50
CA ILE A 10 7.26 -1.53 12.26
C ILE A 10 7.58 -2.69 13.19
N GLY A 11 7.64 -2.41 14.49
CA GLY A 11 8.19 -3.35 15.47
C GLY A 11 9.65 -3.68 15.16
N ASN A 12 9.93 -4.94 14.82
CA ASN A 12 11.26 -5.39 14.41
C ASN A 12 11.41 -5.60 12.89
N LYS A 13 10.39 -5.28 12.10
CA LYS A 13 10.38 -5.48 10.65
C LYS A 13 10.80 -4.22 9.93
N GLU A 14 11.78 -4.34 9.05
CA GLU A 14 12.26 -3.24 8.22
C GLU A 14 11.25 -2.90 7.12
N ILE A 15 11.05 -1.59 6.92
CA ILE A 15 10.24 -1.03 5.84
C ILE A 15 11.19 -0.36 4.84
N SER A 16 11.14 -0.84 3.61
CA SER A 16 11.90 -0.29 2.48
C SER A 16 11.01 0.61 1.62
N LYS A 17 11.59 1.69 1.10
CA LYS A 17 11.02 2.53 0.04
C LYS A 17 11.76 2.27 -1.27
N TYR A 18 11.01 1.90 -2.30
CA TYR A 18 11.50 1.70 -3.66
C TYR A 18 11.17 2.92 -4.50
N ILE A 19 12.20 3.60 -5.02
CA ILE A 19 12.04 4.80 -5.82
C ILE A 19 12.26 4.50 -7.29
N LEU A 20 11.18 4.57 -8.05
CA LEU A 20 11.16 4.46 -9.49
C LEU A 20 11.33 5.86 -10.10
N LYS A 21 12.34 6.02 -10.95
CA LYS A 21 12.64 7.30 -11.62
C LYS A 21 12.69 7.17 -13.13
N ASN A 22 12.00 8.08 -13.83
CA ASN A 22 12.05 8.19 -15.29
C ASN A 22 13.03 9.28 -15.77
N LYS A 23 13.20 9.40 -17.09
CA LYS A 23 14.12 10.38 -17.71
C LYS A 23 13.72 11.83 -17.43
N GLN A 24 12.44 12.10 -17.23
CA GLN A 24 11.85 13.40 -16.92
C GLN A 24 11.94 13.77 -15.42
N GLN A 25 12.68 13.01 -14.62
CA GLN A 25 12.85 13.22 -13.17
C GLN A 25 11.57 13.03 -12.33
N THR A 26 10.49 12.51 -12.92
CA THR A 26 9.34 12.00 -12.17
C THR A 26 9.81 10.87 -11.27
N ARG A 27 9.41 10.91 -10.00
CA ARG A 27 9.65 9.84 -9.03
C ARG A 27 8.32 9.26 -8.55
N VAL A 28 8.29 7.95 -8.39
CA VAL A 28 7.28 7.23 -7.62
C VAL A 28 8.00 6.44 -6.54
N GLY A 29 7.65 6.68 -5.28
CA GLY A 29 8.19 5.98 -4.11
C GLY A 29 7.16 5.01 -3.56
N ILE A 30 7.48 3.72 -3.54
CA ILE A 30 6.57 2.65 -3.10
C ILE A 30 7.15 1.99 -1.86
N LEU A 31 6.38 1.88 -0.79
CA LEU A 31 6.77 1.11 0.40
C LEU A 31 6.43 -0.37 0.24
N ASN A 32 7.25 -1.25 0.80
CA ASN A 32 6.83 -2.65 1.00
C ASN A 32 5.73 -2.77 2.07
N LEU A 33 5.56 -1.77 2.93
CA LEU A 33 4.38 -1.64 3.79
C LEU A 33 3.15 -1.37 2.92
N ALA A 34 2.24 -2.35 2.86
CA ALA A 34 0.94 -2.27 2.20
C ALA A 34 0.97 -1.78 0.74
N GLY A 35 2.11 -1.90 0.05
CA GLY A 35 2.31 -1.37 -1.29
C GLY A 35 2.04 0.14 -1.42
N ILE A 36 2.26 0.90 -0.33
CA ILE A 36 1.90 2.32 -0.25
C ILE A 36 2.65 3.13 -1.30
N ILE A 37 1.92 3.94 -2.08
CA ILE A 37 2.53 5.01 -2.88
C ILE A 37 2.82 6.20 -1.93
N GLN A 38 4.01 6.22 -1.36
CA GLN A 38 4.46 7.26 -0.42
C GLN A 38 4.90 8.54 -1.15
N GLU A 39 5.35 8.42 -2.40
CA GLU A 39 5.73 9.57 -3.20
C GLU A 39 5.20 9.41 -4.62
N PHE A 40 4.63 10.49 -5.17
CA PHE A 40 4.52 10.69 -6.60
C PHE A 40 4.86 12.15 -6.87
N SER A 41 6.10 12.39 -7.32
CA SER A 41 6.63 13.75 -7.41
C SER A 41 7.20 14.09 -8.79
N ILE A 42 7.07 15.37 -9.15
CA ILE A 42 7.60 15.95 -10.38
C ILE A 42 8.46 17.18 -10.06
N VAL A 43 9.26 17.62 -11.03
CA VAL A 43 10.03 18.86 -10.93
C VAL A 43 9.30 19.98 -11.68
N VAL A 44 8.95 21.05 -10.97
CA VAL A 44 8.34 22.28 -11.53
C VAL A 44 9.16 23.47 -11.08
N ASN A 45 9.64 24.28 -12.03
CA ASN A 45 10.51 25.44 -11.75
C ASN A 45 11.71 25.08 -10.84
N SER A 46 12.40 23.99 -11.21
CA SER A 46 13.54 23.43 -10.46
C SER A 46 13.26 22.99 -9.02
N LYS A 47 11.98 22.91 -8.61
CA LYS A 47 11.55 22.42 -7.30
C LYS A 47 10.79 21.11 -7.43
N ARG A 48 11.10 20.13 -6.58
CA ARG A 48 10.33 18.89 -6.50
C ARG A 48 9.01 19.17 -5.78
N LYS A 49 7.90 18.66 -6.33
CA LYS A 49 6.57 18.75 -5.73
C LYS A 49 5.95 17.36 -5.66
N ASN A 50 5.56 16.93 -4.45
CA ASN A 50 4.77 15.72 -4.26
C ASN A 50 3.31 15.98 -4.63
N LEU A 51 2.66 15.00 -5.24
CA LEU A 51 1.29 15.09 -5.77
C LEU A 51 0.30 14.20 -5.01
N VAL A 52 0.78 13.42 -4.05
CA VAL A 52 -0.03 12.54 -3.20
C VAL A 52 0.11 12.94 -1.74
N VAL A 53 -0.90 12.61 -0.93
CA VAL A 53 -0.81 12.72 0.52
C VAL A 53 0.16 11.65 1.02
N ASN A 54 1.09 12.03 1.87
CA ASN A 54 2.08 11.12 2.42
C ASN A 54 2.43 11.47 3.87
N PHE A 55 3.05 10.51 4.54
CA PHE A 55 3.66 10.67 5.86
C PHE A 55 5.15 10.38 5.79
N ASP A 56 5.88 10.81 6.81
CA ASP A 56 7.34 10.72 6.86
C ASP A 56 7.81 9.43 7.55
N THR A 57 6.95 8.78 8.33
CA THR A 57 7.28 7.54 9.06
C THR A 57 6.30 6.38 8.78
N PRO A 58 6.74 5.11 8.92
CA PRO A 58 5.85 3.96 8.83
C PRO A 58 4.70 3.98 9.86
N ASP A 59 4.99 4.39 11.10
CA ASP A 59 4.01 4.38 12.20
C ASP A 59 2.82 5.29 11.92
N GLU A 60 3.05 6.47 11.33
CA GLU A 60 1.97 7.37 10.90
C GLU A 60 1.00 6.70 9.92
N TYR A 61 1.48 5.80 9.05
CA TYR A 61 0.60 5.03 8.16
C TYR A 61 -0.18 3.93 8.88
N VAL A 62 0.36 3.38 9.97
CA VAL A 62 -0.30 2.33 10.76
C VAL A 62 -1.35 2.92 11.71
N GLU A 63 -1.04 4.04 12.35
CA GLU A 63 -1.92 4.73 13.29
C GLU A 63 -3.07 5.47 12.59
N ASN A 64 -2.92 5.77 11.29
CA ASN A 64 -3.91 6.48 10.51
C ASN A 64 -4.97 5.54 9.89
N ASN A 65 -6.24 5.86 10.12
CA ASN A 65 -7.37 5.06 9.66
C ASN A 65 -7.77 5.28 8.19
N PHE A 66 -7.13 6.19 7.45
CA PHE A 66 -7.61 6.67 6.14
C PHE A 66 -7.10 5.90 4.91
N GLN A 67 -6.54 4.70 5.05
CA GLN A 67 -6.09 3.85 3.92
C GLN A 67 -5.23 4.60 2.87
N ILE A 68 -4.52 5.66 3.28
CA ILE A 68 -3.84 6.61 2.39
C ILE A 68 -2.88 5.87 1.48
N CYS A 69 -3.19 5.87 0.18
CA CYS A 69 -2.39 5.28 -0.89
C CYS A 69 -2.01 3.80 -0.69
N LYS A 70 -2.69 3.07 0.22
CA LYS A 70 -2.46 1.65 0.48
C LYS A 70 -3.05 0.79 -0.64
N GLN A 71 -2.41 -0.34 -0.92
CA GLN A 71 -3.01 -1.39 -1.72
C GLN A 71 -4.12 -2.07 -0.92
N ILE A 72 -5.31 -2.13 -1.50
CA ILE A 72 -6.49 -2.70 -0.86
C ILE A 72 -6.80 -4.07 -1.47
N GLY A 73 -7.03 -5.06 -0.61
CA GLY A 73 -7.45 -6.39 -1.04
C GLY A 73 -7.68 -7.37 0.11
N ARG A 74 -8.25 -8.55 -0.13
CA ARG A 74 -8.59 -9.11 -1.46
C ARG A 74 -9.76 -8.45 -2.17
N VAL A 75 -10.70 -7.86 -1.43
CA VAL A 75 -11.85 -7.12 -2.00
C VAL A 75 -11.80 -5.68 -1.52
N ALA A 76 -11.74 -4.73 -2.46
CA ALA A 76 -11.87 -3.31 -2.16
C ALA A 76 -13.35 -2.92 -2.04
N GLY A 77 -13.63 -1.92 -1.20
CA GLY A 77 -15.00 -1.52 -0.87
C GLY A 77 -15.63 -2.48 0.13
N ARG A 78 -16.95 -2.64 0.06
CA ARG A 78 -17.74 -3.38 1.05
C ARG A 78 -18.30 -4.69 0.50
N ILE A 79 -18.35 -5.71 1.36
CA ILE A 79 -19.21 -6.88 1.18
C ILE A 79 -20.37 -6.76 2.17
N LYS A 80 -21.58 -6.62 1.65
CA LYS A 80 -22.79 -6.44 2.45
C LYS A 80 -23.01 -7.65 3.35
N GLY A 81 -23.27 -7.42 4.64
CA GLY A 81 -23.52 -8.49 5.59
C GLY A 81 -22.32 -9.41 5.86
N ALA A 82 -21.12 -8.99 5.42
CA ALA A 82 -19.88 -9.76 5.52
C ALA A 82 -20.02 -11.19 4.98
N SER A 83 -20.85 -11.37 3.96
CA SER A 83 -21.17 -12.69 3.42
C SER A 83 -21.50 -12.60 1.93
N PHE A 84 -21.13 -13.63 1.18
CA PHE A 84 -21.39 -13.74 -0.25
C PHE A 84 -21.50 -15.20 -0.67
N GLU A 85 -22.12 -15.44 -1.82
CA GLU A 85 -22.24 -16.77 -2.40
C GLU A 85 -21.30 -16.91 -3.60
N LEU A 86 -20.60 -18.04 -3.69
CA LEU A 86 -19.75 -18.39 -4.83
C LEU A 86 -19.89 -19.90 -5.08
N ASP A 87 -20.18 -20.30 -6.33
CA ASP A 87 -20.39 -21.70 -6.72
C ASP A 87 -21.42 -22.44 -5.85
N ASN A 88 -22.54 -21.76 -5.54
CA ASN A 88 -23.61 -22.24 -4.65
C ASN A 88 -23.19 -22.52 -3.20
N MET A 89 -22.03 -22.00 -2.77
CA MET A 89 -21.57 -22.08 -1.39
C MET A 89 -21.59 -20.69 -0.74
N GLN A 90 -22.15 -20.63 0.46
CA GLN A 90 -22.14 -19.41 1.27
C GLN A 90 -20.77 -19.26 1.97
N TYR A 91 -20.14 -18.10 1.79
CA TYR A 91 -18.92 -17.71 2.47
C TYR A 91 -19.20 -16.55 3.42
N THR A 92 -18.71 -16.65 4.64
CA THR A 92 -18.72 -15.56 5.61
C THR A 92 -17.28 -15.07 5.81
N VAL A 93 -17.13 -13.75 5.83
CA VAL A 93 -15.86 -13.07 6.07
C VAL A 93 -15.97 -12.19 7.31
N GLU A 94 -14.85 -11.61 7.74
CA GLU A 94 -14.83 -10.71 8.87
C GLU A 94 -15.72 -9.48 8.64
N ALA A 95 -16.61 -9.21 9.60
CA ALA A 95 -17.37 -7.96 9.65
C ALA A 95 -16.56 -6.90 10.41
N ASN A 96 -15.68 -6.19 9.71
CA ASN A 96 -14.83 -5.14 10.28
C ASN A 96 -15.42 -3.72 10.16
N GLU A 97 -16.64 -3.58 9.62
CA GLU A 97 -17.36 -2.32 9.57
C GLU A 97 -18.86 -2.56 9.83
N GLY A 98 -19.24 -2.54 11.10
CA GLY A 98 -20.60 -2.86 11.52
C GLY A 98 -20.96 -4.31 11.14
N SER A 99 -21.98 -4.49 10.31
CA SER A 99 -22.36 -5.81 9.77
C SER A 99 -21.71 -6.12 8.42
N ASN A 100 -20.91 -5.22 7.85
CA ASN A 100 -20.27 -5.40 6.56
C ASN A 100 -18.79 -5.75 6.71
N ALA A 101 -18.23 -6.38 5.69
CA ALA A 101 -16.79 -6.41 5.50
C ALA A 101 -16.37 -5.19 4.68
N LEU A 102 -15.21 -4.62 4.97
CA LEU A 102 -14.62 -3.46 4.31
C LEU A 102 -13.14 -3.75 4.01
N HIS A 103 -12.72 -3.48 2.78
CA HIS A 103 -11.31 -3.41 2.37
C HIS A 103 -10.47 -4.66 2.69
N GLY A 104 -11.10 -5.84 2.71
CA GLY A 104 -10.43 -7.12 2.94
C GLY A 104 -10.26 -7.51 4.41
N GLY A 105 -10.80 -6.74 5.36
CA GLY A 105 -10.74 -7.06 6.78
C GLY A 105 -9.45 -6.60 7.47
N SER A 106 -9.27 -6.98 8.73
CA SER A 106 -8.08 -6.69 9.54
C SER A 106 -6.80 -7.34 9.01
N HIS A 107 -6.94 -8.40 8.22
CA HIS A 107 -5.85 -9.14 7.58
C HIS A 107 -5.79 -8.87 6.07
N GLY A 108 -6.37 -7.76 5.60
CA GLY A 108 -6.29 -7.34 4.20
C GLY A 108 -4.87 -6.94 3.78
N LEU A 109 -4.67 -6.72 2.47
CA LEU A 109 -3.37 -6.30 1.93
C LEU A 109 -2.87 -4.98 2.52
N SER A 110 -3.78 -4.13 3.00
CA SER A 110 -3.44 -2.83 3.58
C SER A 110 -2.77 -2.90 4.96
N THR A 111 -2.66 -4.08 5.56
CA THR A 111 -1.96 -4.32 6.83
C THR A 111 -0.70 -5.15 6.67
N GLN A 112 -0.37 -5.59 5.46
CA GLN A 112 0.76 -6.49 5.20
C GLN A 112 2.06 -5.72 4.98
N ILE A 113 3.17 -6.30 5.41
CA ILE A 113 4.51 -5.94 4.93
C ILE A 113 4.84 -6.99 3.87
N LEU A 114 4.95 -6.54 2.62
CA LEU A 114 5.11 -7.38 1.45
C LEU A 114 6.59 -7.68 1.22
N ASP A 115 6.88 -8.85 0.64
CA ASP A 115 8.19 -9.10 0.05
C ASP A 115 8.33 -8.32 -1.26
N ALA A 116 9.57 -8.02 -1.64
CA ALA A 116 9.87 -7.23 -2.82
C ALA A 116 10.97 -7.85 -3.68
N LYS A 117 10.83 -7.73 -5.00
CA LYS A 117 11.84 -8.13 -5.98
C LYS A 117 11.93 -7.12 -7.10
N ILE A 118 13.15 -6.67 -7.41
CA ILE A 118 13.44 -5.83 -8.57
C ILE A 118 13.91 -6.71 -9.73
N THR A 119 13.31 -6.55 -10.91
CA THR A 119 13.74 -7.23 -12.14
C THR A 119 13.79 -6.22 -13.28
N GLY A 120 15.00 -5.83 -13.69
CA GLY A 120 15.19 -4.78 -14.70
C GLY A 120 14.60 -3.44 -14.26
N ASN A 121 13.51 -3.02 -14.92
CA ASN A 121 12.77 -1.81 -14.59
C ASN A 121 11.42 -2.08 -13.89
N THR A 122 11.25 -3.28 -13.33
CA THR A 122 10.01 -3.72 -12.67
C THR A 122 10.27 -3.94 -11.19
N LEU A 123 9.44 -3.32 -10.34
CA LEU A 123 9.29 -3.69 -8.93
C LEU A 123 8.11 -4.67 -8.81
N ILE A 124 8.32 -5.79 -8.13
CA ILE A 124 7.30 -6.79 -7.83
C ILE A 124 7.15 -6.83 -6.32
N LEU A 125 5.93 -6.62 -5.83
CA LEU A 125 5.56 -6.85 -4.43
C LEU A 125 4.69 -8.10 -4.33
N PHE A 126 4.94 -8.93 -3.32
CA PHE A 126 4.22 -10.19 -3.14
C PHE A 126 4.09 -10.58 -1.66
N THR A 127 3.19 -11.52 -1.39
CA THR A 127 2.93 -12.12 -0.07
C THR A 127 3.48 -13.53 0.01
#